data_AF-A0A7W0Y0I0-F1
#
_entry.id   AF-A0A7W0Y0I0-F1
#
_cell.length_a   1.000
_cell.length_b   1.000
_cell.length_c   1.000
_cell.angle_alpha   90.00
_cell.angle_beta   90.00
_cell.angle_gamma   90.00
#
_symmetry.space_group_name_H-M   'P 1'
#
loop_
_entity.id
_entity.type
_entity.pdbx_description
1 polymer ?
#
loop_
_entity_poly.entity_id
_entity_poly.type
_entity_poly.pdbx_seq_one_letter_code
_entity_poly.pdbx_strand_id
1 'polypeptide(L)'
;YYVILAAIDADLLWLAIAVVVLSAVSAFYYLRIVAVMYFNEPERTPRAASTTLLNAGIAGMVVATLVLGVFSGPIVELADKWSGALTVASNLASR
;
A
#
# COMPACT_ATOMS: atom_id res chain seq x y z
N TYR A 1 8.78 -0.80 -2.48
CA TYR A 1 10.22 -1.15 -2.44
C TYR A 1 10.47 -2.51 -3.05
N TYR A 2 9.98 -3.62 -2.47
CA TYR A 2 10.18 -4.98 -2.98
C TYR A 2 9.91 -5.16 -4.48
N VAL A 3 8.83 -4.57 -5.01
CA VAL A 3 8.49 -4.64 -6.45
C VAL A 3 9.52 -3.93 -7.34
N ILE A 4 10.08 -2.80 -6.88
CA ILE A 4 11.07 -2.04 -7.65
C ILE A 4 12.40 -2.81 -7.67
N LEU A 5 12.80 -3.39 -6.53
CA LEU A 5 13.97 -4.27 -6.47
C LEU A 5 13.82 -5.47 -7.41
N ALA A 6 12.68 -6.17 -7.32
CA ALA A 6 12.42 -7.34 -8.18
C ALA A 6 12.49 -6.99 -9.68
N ALA A 7 12.03 -5.79 -10.07
CA ALA A 7 12.16 -5.33 -11.45
C ALA A 7 13.61 -5.03 -11.85
N ILE A 8 14.42 -4.46 -10.94
CA ILE A 8 15.85 -4.22 -11.18
C ILE A 8 16.61 -5.55 -11.28
N ASP A 9 16.35 -6.49 -10.38
CA ASP A 9 16.98 -7.82 -10.37
C ASP A 9 16.63 -8.62 -11.64
N ALA A 10 15.49 -8.33 -12.27
CA ALA A 10 15.06 -8.88 -13.55
C ALA A 10 15.61 -8.11 -14.79
N ASP A 11 16.52 -7.16 -14.60
CA ASP A 11 17.08 -6.28 -15.64
C ASP A 11 16.04 -5.37 -16.35
N LEU A 12 14.89 -5.15 -15.71
CA LEU A 12 13.78 -4.33 -16.22
C LEU A 12 13.83 -2.90 -15.69
N LEU A 13 14.98 -2.22 -15.88
CA LEU A 13 15.25 -0.90 -15.32
C LEU A 13 14.21 0.15 -15.79
N TRP A 14 13.79 0.10 -17.05
CA TRP A 14 12.74 0.99 -17.58
C TRP A 14 11.42 0.88 -16.82
N LEU A 15 10.99 -0.34 -16.44
CA LEU A 15 9.78 -0.53 -15.65
C LEU A 15 9.95 0.01 -14.24
N ALA A 16 11.11 -0.21 -13.61
CA ALA A 16 11.41 0.34 -12.28
C ALA A 16 11.30 1.87 -12.27
N ILE A 17 11.84 2.55 -13.28
CA ILE A 17 11.71 4.01 -13.43
C ILE A 17 10.24 4.41 -13.62
N ALA A 18 9.51 3.73 -14.51
CA ALA A 18 8.10 4.01 -14.74
C ALA A 18 7.27 3.91 -13.46
N VAL A 19 7.51 2.89 -12.62
CA VAL A 19 6.85 2.72 -11.32
C VAL A 19 7.13 3.89 -10.38
N VAL A 20 8.40 4.33 -10.29
CA VAL A 20 8.78 5.46 -9.41
C VAL A 20 8.14 6.76 -9.88
N VAL A 21 8.17 7.05 -11.19
CA VAL A 21 7.57 8.26 -11.75
C VAL A 21 6.05 8.27 -11.51
N LEU A 22 5.37 7.14 -11.77
CA LEU A 22 3.93 7.04 -11.58
C LEU A 22 3.54 7.16 -10.09
N SER A 23 4.40 6.66 -9.19
CA SER A 23 4.24 6.85 -7.74
C SER A 23 4.40 8.32 -7.35
N ALA A 24 5.34 9.06 -7.94
CA ALA A 24 5.53 10.48 -7.68
C ALA A 24 4.33 11.32 -8.16
N VAL A 25 3.80 11.02 -9.35
CA VAL A 25 2.56 11.63 -9.86
C VAL A 25 1.39 11.35 -8.92
N SER A 26 1.26 10.12 -8.42
CA SER A 26 0.23 9.76 -7.45
C SER A 26 0.39 10.51 -6.13
N ALA A 27 1.62 10.67 -5.64
CA ALA A 27 1.90 11.40 -4.41
C ALA A 27 1.43 12.86 -4.49
N PHE A 28 1.57 13.52 -5.64
CA PHE A 28 1.04 14.88 -5.84
C PHE A 28 -0.47 14.95 -5.59
N TYR A 29 -1.25 13.99 -6.11
CA TYR A 29 -2.70 13.96 -5.88
C TYR A 29 -3.07 13.73 -4.41
N TYR A 30 -2.36 12.84 -3.71
CA TYR A 30 -2.58 12.61 -2.27
C TYR A 30 -2.23 13.84 -1.44
N LEU A 31 -1.07 14.44 -1.69
CA LEU A 31 -0.63 15.64 -0.95
C LEU A 31 -1.56 16.82 -1.20
N ARG A 32 -2.09 16.99 -2.41
CA ARG A 32 -3.09 18.02 -2.70
C ARG A 32 -4.34 17.86 -1.84
N ILE A 33 -4.83 16.64 -1.65
CA ILE A 33 -6.01 16.37 -0.80
C ILE A 33 -5.68 16.71 0.65
N VAL A 34 -4.53 16.26 1.16
CA VAL A 34 -4.08 16.57 2.53
C VAL A 34 -3.93 18.08 2.74
N ALA A 35 -3.38 18.78 1.75
CA ALA A 35 -3.23 20.23 1.80
C ALA A 35 -4.57 20.95 1.89
N VAL A 36 -5.54 20.56 1.06
CA VAL A 36 -6.91 21.09 1.13
C VAL A 36 -7.56 20.80 2.49
N MET A 37 -7.32 19.62 3.07
CA MET A 37 -7.93 19.22 4.34
C MET A 37 -7.42 20.03 5.54
N TYR A 38 -6.14 20.43 5.55
CA TYR A 38 -5.51 21.08 6.70
C TYR A 38 -5.27 22.60 6.53
N PHE A 39 -5.15 23.11 5.30
CA PHE A 39 -4.81 24.52 5.05
C PHE A 39 -5.97 25.37 4.53
N ASN A 40 -7.06 24.78 4.06
CA ASN A 40 -8.23 25.55 3.61
C ASN A 40 -9.25 25.69 4.73
N GLU A 41 -9.88 26.86 4.83
CA GLU A 41 -11.06 27.03 5.68
C GLU A 41 -12.18 26.09 5.24
N PRO A 42 -12.90 25.45 6.17
CA PRO A 42 -14.03 24.61 5.83
C PRO A 42 -15.16 25.47 5.25
N GLU A 43 -15.54 25.22 3.99
CA GLU A 43 -16.65 25.91 3.31
C GLU A 43 -18.02 25.68 3.99
N ARG A 44 -18.14 24.62 4.79
CA ARG A 44 -19.32 24.29 5.59
C ARG A 44 -18.90 23.70 6.94
N THR A 45 -19.63 24.01 8.01
CA THR A 45 -19.49 23.29 9.29
C THR A 45 -19.68 21.80 9.04
N PRO A 46 -18.66 20.95 9.31
CA PRO A 46 -18.80 19.51 9.13
C PRO A 46 -19.99 19.03 9.95
N ARG A 47 -20.97 18.37 9.32
CA ARG A 47 -22.02 17.70 10.08
C ARG A 47 -21.32 16.63 10.92
N ALA A 48 -21.52 16.66 12.24
CA ALA A 48 -20.95 15.67 13.14
C ALA A 48 -21.52 14.28 12.81
N ALA A 49 -20.86 13.58 11.90
CA ALA A 49 -21.13 12.21 11.50
C ALA A 49 -20.11 11.24 12.14
N SER A 50 -19.48 11.65 13.23
CA SER A 50 -18.54 10.83 13.98
C SER A 50 -19.30 9.97 15.00
N THR A 51 -19.55 8.71 14.65
CA THR A 51 -19.98 7.70 15.63
C THR A 51 -18.75 7.08 16.28
N THR A 52 -18.83 6.69 17.56
CA THR A 52 -17.73 6.01 18.28
C THR A 52 -17.18 4.82 17.51
N LEU A 53 -18.05 4.05 16.84
CA LEU A 53 -17.67 2.90 16.02
C LEU A 53 -16.83 3.29 14.79
N LEU A 54 -17.17 4.40 14.13
CA LEU A 54 -16.42 4.92 12.99
C LEU A 54 -15.01 5.34 13.43
N ASN A 55 -14.91 6.08 14.52
CA ASN A 55 -13.63 6.55 15.05
C ASN A 55 -12.74 5.37 15.51
N ALA A 56 -13.32 4.39 16.20
CA ALA A 56 -12.62 3.18 16.61
C ALA A 56 -12.14 2.36 15.40
N GLY A 57 -12.96 2.26 14.36
CA GLY A 57 -12.60 1.61 13.10
C GLY A 57 -11.42 2.29 12.41
N ILE A 58 -11.48 3.61 12.25
CA ILE A 58 -10.39 4.39 11.64
C ILE A 58 -9.11 4.25 12.46
N ALA A 59 -9.18 4.40 13.79
CA ALA A 59 -8.02 4.24 14.67
C ALA A 59 -7.42 2.83 14.55
N GLY A 60 -8.26 1.79 14.53
CA GLY A 60 -7.83 0.42 14.31
C GLY A 60 -7.10 0.23 12.97
N MET A 61 -7.62 0.81 11.89
CA MET A 61 -6.99 0.74 10.55
C MET A 61 -5.66 1.48 10.50
N VAL A 62 -5.54 2.64 11.17
CA VAL A 62 -4.27 3.36 11.28
C VAL A 62 -3.25 2.52 12.02
N VAL A 63 -3.61 1.97 13.19
CA VAL A 63 -2.72 1.11 13.98
C VAL A 63 -2.31 -0.12 13.17
N ALA A 64 -3.27 -0.80 12.53
CA ALA A 64 -2.98 -1.96 11.70
C ALA A 64 -2.02 -1.59 10.55
N THR A 65 -2.25 -0.48 9.86
CA THR A 65 -1.37 -0.02 8.77
C THR A 65 0.05 0.24 9.25
N LEU A 66 0.20 0.86 10.42
CA LEU A 66 1.52 1.13 11.01
C LEU A 66 2.21 -0.16 11.46
N VAL A 67 1.49 -1.05 12.16
CA VAL A 67 2.03 -2.33 12.64
C VAL A 67 2.45 -3.21 11.46
N LEU A 68 1.58 -3.39 10.47
CA LEU A 68 1.88 -4.22 9.30
C LEU A 68 2.97 -3.60 8.42
N GLY A 69 3.05 -2.26 8.35
CA GLY A 69 4.09 -1.54 7.62
C GLY A 69 5.46 -1.65 8.26
N VAL A 70 5.55 -1.46 9.58
CA VAL A 70 6.81 -1.55 10.34
C VAL A 70 7.26 -3.00 10.51
N PHE A 71 6.33 -3.91 10.83
CA PHE A 71 6.57 -5.34 11.01
C PHE A 71 6.12 -6.13 9.78
N SER A 72 6.65 -5.78 8.61
CA SER A 72 6.27 -6.42 7.34
C SER A 72 6.87 -7.83 7.16
N GLY A 73 7.93 -8.18 7.89
CA GLY A 73 8.66 -9.45 7.76
C GLY A 73 7.79 -10.72 7.76
N PRO A 74 6.94 -10.94 8.78
CA PRO A 74 6.07 -12.12 8.84
C PRO A 74 5.09 -12.23 7.66
N ILE A 75 4.64 -11.10 7.12
CA ILE A 75 3.71 -11.06 5.98
C ILE A 75 4.43 -11.49 4.70
N VAL A 76 5.67 -11.01 4.52
CA VAL A 76 6.50 -11.38 3.37
C VAL A 76 6.86 -12.87 3.42
N GLU A 77 7.25 -13.39 4.59
CA GLU A 77 7.55 -14.81 4.76
C GLU A 77 6.32 -15.69 4.46
N LEU A 78 5.13 -15.24 4.86
CA LEU A 78 3.88 -15.93 4.51
C LEU A 78 3.68 -15.93 2.99
N ALA A 79 3.85 -14.79 2.33
CA ALA A 79 3.71 -14.68 0.87
C ALA A 79 4.69 -15.60 0.12
N ASP A 80 5.93 -15.72 0.59
CA ASP A 80 6.95 -16.60 0.00
C ASP A 80 6.59 -18.09 0.15
N LYS A 81 6.01 -18.49 1.28
CA LYS A 81 5.53 -19.87 1.47
C LYS A 81 4.42 -20.23 0.46
N TRP A 82 3.49 -19.31 0.23
CA TRP A 82 2.39 -19.53 -0.72
C TRP A 82 2.85 -19.50 -2.18
N SER A 83 3.79 -18.62 -2.54
CA SER A 83 4.34 -18.58 -3.90
C SER A 83 5.04 -19.90 -4.25
N GLY A 84 5.83 -20.45 -3.33
CA GLY A 84 6.46 -21.76 -3.49
C GLY A 84 5.45 -22.89 -3.70
N ALA A 85 4.35 -22.90 -2.94
CA ALA A 85 3.28 -23.89 -3.10
C ALA A 85 2.59 -23.81 -4.47
N LEU A 86 2.34 -22.59 -4.97
CA LEU A 86 1.74 -22.36 -6.29
C LEU A 86 2.65 -22.83 -7.43
N THR A 87 3.96 -22.60 -7.34
CA THR A 87 4.93 -23.06 -8.36
C THR A 87 5.05 -24.58 -8.40
N VAL A 88 4.97 -25.27 -7.25
CA VAL A 88 4.99 -26.74 -7.20
C VAL A 88 3.69 -27.31 -7.81
N ALA A 89 2.54 -26.75 -7.46
CA ALA A 89 1.25 -27.17 -8.01
C ALA A 89 1.17 -26.98 -9.53
N SER A 90 1.67 -25.85 -10.06
CA SER A 90 1.70 -25.61 -11.51
C SER A 90 2.57 -26.62 -12.26
N ASN A 91 3.71 -26.99 -11.68
CA ASN A 91 4.63 -27.98 -12.27
C ASN A 91 4.06 -29.41 -12.27
N LEU A 92 3.14 -29.73 -11.35
CA LEU A 92 2.43 -31.01 -11.31
C LEU A 92 1.26 -31.05 -12.29
N ALA A 93 0.61 -29.91 -12.54
CA ALA A 93 -0.51 -29.81 -13.50
C ALA A 93 -0.05 -29.77 -14.97
N SER A 94 1.22 -29.43 -15.24
CA SER A 94 1.80 -29.39 -16.58
C SER A 94 2.47 -30.70 -17.02
N ARG A 95 2.37 -31.77 -16.22
CA ARG A 95 2.82 -33.14 -16.57
C ARG A 95 1.62 -34.05 -16.80
#